data_AF-X1A6Y2-F1
#
_entry.id   AF-X1A6Y2-F1
#
_cell.length_a   1.000
_cell.length_b   1.000
_cell.length_c   1.000
_cell.angle_alpha   90.00
_cell.angle_beta   90.00
_cell.angle_gamma   90.00
#
_symmetry.space_group_name_H-M   'P 1'
#
loop_
_entity.id
_entity.type
_entity.pdbx_description
1 polymer ?
#
loop_
_entity_poly.entity_id
_entity_poly.type
_entity_poly.pdbx_seq_one_letter_code
_entity_poly.pdbx_strand_id
1 'polypeptide(L)'
;YSDLATSMEALRSSHAALDRSREIVESALQDGSAHYGINTGFGILASERIEEDMLVQLQQNILLSHACGVGDPIPVEITRLMLQLKIHALGLGQSGISRSTFEQLLKFERHGLTAWVPSRGSVGASGDLAPLAHLCLPLIGRGEVWNETETGKKKAREAMTLLGIEPIQLKAKDGLALLNGTQMMAAYGAFVLERALVLQKEADILSAMSLEALQGSAAPFDKRIHRIRPHAGQMEAAENIRKLLELSEIMDSHRDCGKVQDPYCLVAGALEP
;
A
#
# COMPACT_ATOMS: atom_id res chain seq x y z
N TYR A 1 2.24 -9.32 -4.78
CA TYR A 1 1.89 -9.54 -3.36
C TYR A 1 1.05 -10.80 -3.19
N SER A 2 1.67 -11.96 -2.92
CA SER A 2 0.96 -13.25 -2.81
C SER A 2 0.07 -13.33 -1.57
N ASP A 3 0.56 -12.81 -0.45
CA ASP A 3 -0.15 -12.65 0.83
C ASP A 3 -1.42 -11.80 0.71
N LEU A 4 -1.32 -10.61 0.09
CA LEU A 4 -2.47 -9.74 -0.15
C LEU A 4 -3.48 -10.41 -1.09
N ALA A 5 -3.02 -11.10 -2.14
CA ALA A 5 -3.89 -11.83 -3.05
C ALA A 5 -4.68 -12.94 -2.32
N THR A 6 -4.02 -13.72 -1.47
CA THR A 6 -4.70 -14.72 -0.62
C THR A 6 -5.72 -14.08 0.31
N SER A 7 -5.39 -12.95 0.94
CA SER A 7 -6.33 -12.24 1.79
C SER A 7 -7.55 -11.73 1.02
N MET A 8 -7.34 -11.15 -0.17
CA MET A 8 -8.43 -10.63 -0.99
C MET A 8 -9.39 -11.74 -1.42
N GLU A 9 -8.87 -12.93 -1.74
CA GLU A 9 -9.70 -14.08 -2.10
C GLU A 9 -10.58 -14.57 -0.94
N ALA A 10 -10.00 -14.64 0.26
CA ALA A 10 -10.78 -14.97 1.47
C ALA A 10 -11.87 -13.92 1.74
N LEU A 11 -11.56 -12.64 1.58
CA LEU A 11 -12.49 -11.54 1.84
C LEU A 11 -13.62 -11.43 0.80
N ARG A 12 -13.46 -11.99 -0.39
CA ARG A 12 -14.55 -12.10 -1.39
C ARG A 12 -15.60 -13.15 -1.03
N SER A 13 -15.25 -14.11 -0.17
CA SER A 13 -16.09 -15.27 0.14
C SER A 13 -16.66 -15.26 1.57
N SER A 14 -16.03 -14.56 2.51
CA SER A 14 -16.46 -14.54 3.92
C SER A 14 -16.38 -13.16 4.55
N HIS A 15 -17.51 -12.70 5.12
CA HIS A 15 -17.64 -11.39 5.76
C HIS A 15 -17.89 -11.48 7.29
N ALA A 16 -17.76 -12.68 7.89
CA ALA A 16 -18.18 -12.92 9.27
C ALA A 16 -17.47 -12.02 10.31
N ALA A 17 -16.20 -11.68 10.10
CA ALA A 17 -15.48 -10.76 10.99
C ALA A 17 -16.02 -9.33 10.91
N LEU A 18 -16.43 -8.91 9.71
CA LEU A 18 -17.01 -7.59 9.47
C LEU A 18 -18.39 -7.47 10.10
N ASP A 19 -19.24 -8.49 9.97
CA ASP A 19 -20.59 -8.47 10.55
C ASP A 19 -20.53 -8.39 12.09
N ARG A 20 -19.66 -9.18 12.73
CA ARG A 20 -19.43 -9.10 14.19
C ARG A 20 -18.93 -7.71 14.62
N SER A 21 -18.03 -7.10 13.84
CA SER A 21 -17.58 -5.73 14.09
C SER A 21 -18.73 -4.73 14.01
N ARG A 22 -19.65 -4.95 13.06
CA ARG A 22 -20.78 -4.07 12.81
C ARG A 22 -21.81 -4.15 13.92
N GLU A 23 -22.09 -5.33 14.47
CA GLU A 23 -22.99 -5.52 15.61
C GLU A 23 -22.61 -4.63 16.81
N ILE A 24 -21.32 -4.42 17.06
CA ILE A 24 -20.82 -3.54 18.13
C ILE A 24 -21.23 -2.08 17.85
N VAL A 25 -21.12 -1.62 16.61
CA VAL A 25 -21.51 -0.26 16.22
C VAL A 25 -23.02 -0.08 16.34
N GLU A 26 -23.80 -1.05 15.87
CA GLU A 26 -25.27 -1.00 15.98
C GLU A 26 -25.72 -1.00 17.45
N SER A 27 -25.05 -1.79 18.31
CA SER A 27 -25.33 -1.79 19.76
C SER A 27 -25.00 -0.44 20.40
N ALA A 28 -23.86 0.16 20.03
CA ALA A 28 -23.41 1.45 20.54
C ALA A 28 -24.34 2.61 20.11
N LEU A 29 -25.03 2.50 18.98
CA LEU A 29 -26.03 3.49 18.58
C LEU A 29 -27.27 3.45 19.49
N GLN A 30 -27.59 2.30 20.08
CA GLN A 30 -28.79 2.08 20.89
C GLN A 30 -28.59 2.34 22.38
N ASP A 31 -27.35 2.30 22.88
CA ASP A 31 -27.06 2.38 24.33
C ASP A 31 -27.18 3.80 24.94
N GLY A 32 -27.40 4.82 24.11
CA GLY A 32 -27.58 6.21 24.53
C GLY A 32 -26.30 6.95 24.97
N SER A 33 -25.15 6.28 24.97
CA SER A 33 -23.84 6.86 25.33
C SER A 33 -23.17 7.53 24.12
N ALA A 34 -22.26 8.47 24.36
CA ALA A 34 -21.50 9.13 23.30
C ALA A 34 -20.30 8.26 22.87
N HIS A 35 -20.23 7.93 21.59
CA HIS A 35 -19.21 7.08 20.98
C HIS A 35 -18.57 7.79 19.79
N TYR A 36 -17.25 8.02 19.87
CA TYR A 36 -16.49 8.80 18.89
C TYR A 36 -16.69 8.29 17.45
N GLY A 37 -17.18 9.16 16.57
CA GLY A 37 -17.37 8.86 15.15
C GLY A 37 -18.47 7.83 14.85
N ILE A 38 -19.21 7.40 15.87
CA ILE A 38 -20.42 6.58 15.75
C ILE A 38 -21.66 7.48 15.87
N ASN A 39 -21.80 8.21 16.99
CA ASN A 39 -22.89 9.15 17.22
C ASN A 39 -22.43 10.54 17.70
N THR A 40 -21.14 10.83 17.58
CA THR A 40 -20.56 12.16 17.84
C THR A 40 -19.98 12.76 16.56
N GLY A 41 -19.64 14.05 16.62
CA GLY A 41 -18.80 14.71 15.61
C GLY A 41 -17.35 14.21 15.59
N PHE A 42 -16.54 14.82 14.72
CA PHE A 42 -15.12 14.51 14.54
C PHE A 42 -14.23 15.68 14.96
N GLY A 43 -12.98 15.40 15.35
CA GLY A 43 -12.00 16.44 15.70
C GLY A 43 -12.49 17.30 16.87
N ILE A 44 -12.64 18.61 16.64
CA ILE A 44 -13.09 19.56 17.67
C ILE A 44 -14.51 19.27 18.18
N LEU A 45 -15.34 18.57 17.39
CA LEU A 45 -16.71 18.21 17.72
C LEU A 45 -16.81 16.77 18.28
N ALA A 46 -15.71 16.18 18.72
CA ALA A 46 -15.66 14.79 19.21
C ALA A 46 -16.58 14.53 20.41
N SER A 47 -16.95 15.56 21.19
CA SER A 47 -17.81 15.46 22.37
C SER A 47 -19.29 15.78 22.09
N GLU A 48 -19.62 16.30 20.90
CA GLU A 48 -20.97 16.73 20.56
C GLU A 48 -21.75 15.57 19.94
N ARG A 49 -22.88 15.20 20.55
CA ARG A 49 -23.77 14.15 20.04
C ARG A 49 -24.54 14.66 18.83
N ILE A 50 -24.74 13.79 17.86
CA ILE A 50 -25.43 14.09 16.62
C ILE A 50 -26.67 13.21 16.52
N GLU A 51 -27.79 13.82 16.13
CA GLU A 51 -29.05 13.13 15.91
C GLU A 51 -28.94 12.10 14.78
N GLU A 52 -29.69 11.00 14.91
CA GLU A 52 -29.53 9.82 14.05
C GLU A 52 -29.79 10.12 12.57
N ASP A 53 -30.73 11.03 12.28
CA ASP A 53 -31.07 11.49 10.93
C ASP A 53 -29.93 12.29 10.26
N MET A 54 -29.10 12.96 11.06
CA MET A 54 -27.95 13.72 10.62
C MET A 54 -26.68 12.87 10.46
N LEU A 55 -26.64 11.66 11.03
CA LEU A 55 -25.44 10.80 10.97
C LEU A 55 -25.10 10.41 9.53
N VAL A 56 -26.09 10.09 8.70
CA VAL A 56 -25.85 9.75 7.29
C VAL A 56 -25.21 10.93 6.55
N GLN A 57 -25.75 12.13 6.73
CA GLN A 57 -25.22 13.34 6.11
C GLN A 57 -23.81 13.65 6.61
N LEU A 58 -23.55 13.46 7.91
CA LEU A 58 -22.23 13.62 8.51
C LEU A 58 -21.18 12.72 7.84
N GLN A 59 -21.49 11.44 7.60
CA GLN A 59 -20.56 10.52 6.94
C GLN A 59 -20.28 10.88 5.47
N GLN A 60 -21.25 11.48 4.77
CA GLN A 60 -21.00 12.02 3.43
C GLN A 60 -20.14 13.29 3.48
N ASN A 61 -20.43 14.18 4.43
CA ASN A 61 -19.74 15.45 4.58
C ASN A 61 -18.26 15.25 4.95
N ILE A 62 -17.93 14.25 5.77
CA ILE A 62 -16.52 13.98 6.10
C ILE A 62 -15.73 13.58 4.85
N LEU A 63 -16.27 12.74 3.96
CA LEU A 63 -15.62 12.42 2.69
C LEU A 63 -15.42 13.68 1.82
N LEU A 64 -16.48 14.48 1.65
CA LEU A 64 -16.44 15.67 0.80
C LEU A 64 -15.45 16.73 1.32
N SER A 65 -15.47 17.00 2.63
CA SER A 65 -14.61 18.00 3.26
C SER A 65 -13.13 17.59 3.28
N HIS A 66 -12.83 16.30 3.35
CA HIS A 66 -11.46 15.80 3.39
C HIS A 66 -10.88 15.52 2.00
N ALA A 67 -11.68 15.54 0.94
CA ALA A 67 -11.22 15.41 -0.44
C ALA A 67 -10.53 16.70 -0.96
N CYS A 68 -9.56 17.20 -0.20
CA CYS A 68 -8.80 18.42 -0.46
C CYS A 68 -7.40 18.17 -1.04
N GLY A 69 -7.11 16.93 -1.46
CA GLY A 69 -5.86 16.58 -2.14
C GLY A 69 -5.67 17.32 -3.47
N VAL A 70 -4.41 17.57 -3.84
CA VAL A 70 -4.00 18.33 -5.04
C VAL A 70 -2.81 17.68 -5.75
N GLY A 71 -2.43 18.22 -6.92
CA GLY A 71 -1.30 17.76 -7.71
C GLY A 71 -1.66 16.65 -8.70
N ASP A 72 -0.63 16.11 -9.34
CA ASP A 72 -0.75 15.01 -10.30
C ASP A 72 -1.32 13.76 -9.64
N PRO A 73 -2.05 12.90 -10.38
CA PRO A 73 -2.61 11.70 -9.80
C PRO A 73 -1.53 10.73 -9.33
N ILE A 74 -1.82 10.02 -8.25
CA ILE A 74 -1.11 8.81 -7.87
C ILE A 74 -1.20 7.81 -9.03
N PRO A 75 -0.12 7.12 -9.41
CA PRO A 75 -0.15 6.10 -10.46
C PRO A 75 -1.28 5.09 -10.24
N VAL A 76 -1.89 4.64 -11.34
CA VAL A 76 -3.09 3.80 -11.31
C VAL A 76 -2.84 2.49 -10.56
N GLU A 77 -1.66 1.88 -10.73
CA GLU A 77 -1.24 0.66 -10.06
C GLU A 77 -1.09 0.84 -8.55
N ILE A 78 -0.60 1.99 -8.09
CA ILE A 78 -0.52 2.33 -6.67
C ILE A 78 -1.92 2.56 -6.11
N THR A 79 -2.79 3.24 -6.86
CA THR A 79 -4.18 3.48 -6.43
C THR A 79 -4.99 2.19 -6.31
N ARG A 80 -4.77 1.22 -7.21
CA ARG A 80 -5.34 -0.14 -7.09
C ARG A 80 -4.85 -0.85 -5.84
N LEU A 81 -3.55 -0.76 -5.55
CA LEU A 81 -2.97 -1.32 -4.34
C LEU A 81 -3.54 -0.65 -3.08
N MET A 82 -3.74 0.67 -3.08
CA MET A 82 -4.42 1.40 -2.00
C MET A 82 -5.83 0.85 -1.74
N LEU A 83 -6.60 0.59 -2.80
CA LEU A 83 -7.95 0.01 -2.70
C LEU A 83 -7.90 -1.40 -2.08
N GLN A 84 -7.00 -2.27 -2.53
CA GLN A 84 -6.84 -3.63 -2.00
C GLN A 84 -6.41 -3.61 -0.53
N LEU A 85 -5.46 -2.75 -0.15
CA LEU A 85 -5.04 -2.59 1.24
C LEU A 85 -6.15 -2.01 2.13
N LYS A 86 -7.01 -1.14 1.58
CA LYS A 86 -8.19 -0.62 2.30
C LYS A 86 -9.19 -1.75 2.56
N ILE A 87 -9.49 -2.55 1.54
CA ILE A 87 -10.36 -3.73 1.67
C ILE A 87 -9.79 -4.70 2.70
N HIS A 88 -8.50 -5.02 2.61
CA HIS A 88 -7.83 -5.89 3.57
C HIS A 88 -7.98 -5.37 5.00
N ALA A 89 -7.61 -4.11 5.26
CA ALA A 89 -7.66 -3.53 6.60
C ALA A 89 -9.08 -3.50 7.19
N LEU A 90 -10.10 -3.18 6.38
CA LEU A 90 -11.50 -3.22 6.79
C LEU A 90 -11.97 -4.66 7.06
N GLY A 91 -11.51 -5.61 6.24
CA GLY A 91 -11.83 -7.03 6.32
C GLY A 91 -11.34 -7.73 7.59
N LEU A 92 -10.36 -7.15 8.29
CA LEU A 92 -9.92 -7.63 9.61
C LEU A 92 -11.00 -7.49 10.70
N GLY A 93 -12.11 -6.80 10.43
CA GLY A 93 -13.28 -6.77 11.32
C GLY A 93 -13.08 -5.92 12.57
N GLN A 94 -12.25 -4.87 12.50
CA GLN A 94 -12.00 -3.95 13.63
C GLN A 94 -12.53 -2.52 13.39
N SER A 95 -13.14 -2.27 12.22
CA SER A 95 -13.55 -0.92 11.81
C SER A 95 -15.04 -0.65 12.02
N GLY A 96 -15.89 -1.67 12.09
CA GLY A 96 -17.35 -1.51 12.20
C GLY A 96 -18.02 -0.93 10.94
N ILE A 97 -17.37 -1.07 9.79
CA ILE A 97 -17.91 -0.63 8.50
C ILE A 97 -19.14 -1.49 8.12
N SER A 98 -20.13 -0.89 7.47
CA SER A 98 -21.29 -1.60 6.98
C SER A 98 -20.95 -2.56 5.83
N ARG A 99 -21.66 -3.68 5.77
CA ARG A 99 -21.50 -4.70 4.72
C ARG A 99 -21.72 -4.11 3.32
N SER A 100 -22.72 -3.26 3.14
CA SER A 100 -23.01 -2.60 1.86
C SER A 100 -21.83 -1.76 1.36
N THR A 101 -21.15 -1.05 2.27
CA THR A 101 -19.98 -0.24 1.92
C THR A 101 -18.78 -1.10 1.56
N PHE A 102 -18.54 -2.18 2.32
CA PHE A 102 -17.46 -3.12 2.03
C PHE A 102 -17.65 -3.87 0.70
N GLU A 103 -18.86 -4.35 0.43
CA GLU A 103 -19.19 -5.02 -0.84
C GLU A 103 -19.04 -4.09 -2.03
N GLN A 104 -19.30 -2.79 -1.87
CA GLN A 104 -19.08 -1.80 -2.92
C GLN A 104 -17.58 -1.64 -3.26
N LEU A 105 -16.70 -1.63 -2.26
CA LEU A 105 -15.25 -1.63 -2.48
C LEU A 105 -14.81 -2.88 -3.24
N LEU A 106 -15.33 -4.06 -2.88
CA LEU A 106 -15.06 -5.32 -3.60
C LEU A 106 -15.57 -5.25 -5.05
N LYS A 107 -16.74 -4.63 -5.31
CA LYS A 107 -17.23 -4.42 -6.68
C LYS A 107 -16.30 -3.52 -7.48
N PHE A 108 -15.79 -2.45 -6.89
CA PHE A 108 -14.85 -1.55 -7.58
C PHE A 108 -13.56 -2.27 -7.93
N GLU A 109 -13.00 -3.03 -6.99
CA GLU A 109 -11.81 -3.85 -7.23
C GLU A 109 -12.04 -4.87 -8.34
N ARG A 110 -13.16 -5.59 -8.31
CA ARG A 110 -13.53 -6.59 -9.32
C ARG A 110 -13.69 -6.02 -10.73
N HIS A 111 -14.26 -4.81 -10.86
CA HIS A 111 -14.48 -4.16 -12.17
C HIS A 111 -13.30 -3.26 -12.59
N GLY A 112 -12.21 -3.24 -11.82
CA GLY A 112 -11.07 -2.36 -12.09
C GLY A 112 -11.40 -0.86 -12.01
N LEU A 113 -12.50 -0.49 -11.36
CA LEU A 113 -12.95 0.90 -11.24
C LEU A 113 -12.05 1.65 -10.24
N THR A 114 -11.04 2.34 -10.76
CA THR A 114 -9.96 2.92 -9.97
C THR A 114 -10.17 4.43 -9.82
N ALA A 115 -10.21 4.93 -8.59
CA ALA A 115 -10.39 6.35 -8.32
C ALA A 115 -9.22 7.18 -8.86
N TRP A 116 -9.50 8.44 -9.24
CA TRP A 116 -8.47 9.42 -9.55
C TRP A 116 -8.06 10.12 -8.25
N VAL A 117 -6.89 9.78 -7.72
CA VAL A 117 -6.43 10.26 -6.41
C VAL A 117 -5.26 11.22 -6.58
N PRO A 118 -5.37 12.50 -6.17
CA PRO A 118 -4.24 13.43 -6.20
C PRO A 118 -3.11 13.02 -5.25
N SER A 119 -1.86 13.25 -5.65
CA SER A 119 -0.65 12.79 -4.95
C SER A 119 -0.27 13.60 -3.70
N ARG A 120 -0.81 14.80 -3.49
CA ARG A 120 -0.47 15.67 -2.34
C ARG A 120 -1.69 15.95 -1.47
N GLY A 121 -1.45 16.10 -0.17
CA GLY A 121 -2.48 16.46 0.83
C GLY A 121 -2.43 15.63 2.11
N SER A 122 -1.83 14.43 2.08
CA SER A 122 -1.53 13.67 3.30
C SER A 122 -0.28 14.21 3.98
N VAL A 123 -0.32 14.27 5.31
CA VAL A 123 0.85 14.54 6.18
C VAL A 123 1.39 13.27 6.84
N GLY A 124 0.75 12.12 6.61
CA GLY A 124 1.18 10.81 7.13
C GLY A 124 1.14 10.62 8.65
N ALA A 125 0.73 11.63 9.44
CA ALA A 125 0.80 11.59 10.90
C ALA A 125 -0.38 10.84 11.57
N SER A 126 -1.62 11.02 11.06
CA SER A 126 -2.84 10.42 11.63
C SER A 126 -3.67 9.63 10.60
N GLY A 127 -3.05 9.30 9.46
CA GLY A 127 -3.68 8.64 8.33
C GLY A 127 -3.69 9.48 7.06
N ASP A 128 -3.88 8.80 5.93
CA ASP A 128 -3.89 9.35 4.58
C ASP A 128 -5.26 9.93 4.22
N LEU A 129 -5.79 10.82 5.07
CA LEU A 129 -7.18 11.28 5.04
C LEU A 129 -7.58 11.83 3.66
N ALA A 130 -6.81 12.77 3.10
CA ALA A 130 -7.16 13.39 1.83
C ALA A 130 -7.08 12.44 0.63
N PRO A 131 -6.01 11.64 0.46
CA PRO A 131 -5.96 10.59 -0.56
C PRO A 131 -7.08 9.56 -0.42
N LEU A 132 -7.39 9.12 0.82
CA LEU A 132 -8.44 8.14 1.08
C LEU A 132 -9.85 8.70 0.86
N ALA A 133 -10.05 10.00 1.07
CA ALA A 133 -11.28 10.69 0.71
C ALA A 133 -11.51 10.59 -0.79
N HIS A 134 -10.52 10.98 -1.59
CA HIS A 134 -10.57 10.88 -3.05
C HIS A 134 -10.74 9.43 -3.53
N LEU A 135 -10.07 8.46 -2.88
CA LEU A 135 -10.22 7.04 -3.18
C LEU A 135 -11.67 6.56 -3.01
N CYS A 136 -12.37 7.07 -1.99
CA CYS A 136 -13.68 6.55 -1.56
C CYS A 136 -14.88 7.40 -2.03
N LEU A 137 -14.68 8.65 -2.48
CA LEU A 137 -15.75 9.50 -3.04
C LEU A 137 -16.55 8.81 -4.17
N PRO A 138 -15.93 8.02 -5.07
CA PRO A 138 -16.68 7.30 -6.10
C PRO A 138 -17.72 6.34 -5.55
N LEU A 139 -17.59 5.81 -4.33
CA LEU A 139 -18.59 4.91 -3.72
C LEU A 139 -19.97 5.58 -3.60
N ILE A 140 -20.00 6.88 -3.33
CA ILE A 140 -21.22 7.69 -3.23
C ILE A 140 -21.56 8.42 -4.54
N GLY A 141 -20.97 8.00 -5.66
CA GLY A 141 -21.21 8.58 -6.98
C GLY A 141 -20.66 10.00 -7.12
N ARG A 142 -19.58 10.33 -6.41
CA ARG A 142 -18.90 11.64 -6.45
C ARG A 142 -17.43 11.45 -6.82
N GLY A 143 -16.74 12.55 -7.10
CA GLY A 143 -15.34 12.49 -7.51
C GLY A 143 -15.14 11.89 -8.91
N GLU A 144 -13.92 11.43 -9.14
CA GLU A 144 -13.42 11.07 -10.46
C GLU A 144 -12.74 9.70 -10.39
N VAL A 145 -12.72 9.01 -11.52
CA VAL A 145 -12.03 7.73 -11.72
C VAL A 145 -11.15 7.84 -12.96
N TRP A 146 -10.16 6.97 -13.07
CA TRP A 146 -9.40 6.81 -14.30
C TRP A 146 -10.34 6.45 -15.47
N ASN A 147 -10.07 7.02 -16.64
CA ASN A 147 -10.74 6.61 -17.87
C ASN A 147 -10.23 5.24 -18.33
N GLU A 148 -10.89 4.65 -19.33
CA GLU A 148 -10.63 3.32 -19.85
C GLU A 148 -9.21 3.15 -20.40
N THR A 149 -8.62 4.24 -20.89
CA THR A 149 -7.26 4.26 -21.45
C THR A 149 -6.19 4.59 -20.41
N GLU A 150 -6.57 4.86 -19.16
CA GLU A 150 -5.66 5.28 -18.07
C GLU A 150 -4.78 6.50 -18.41
N THR A 151 -5.27 7.38 -19.29
CA THR A 151 -4.58 8.61 -19.72
C THR A 151 -5.21 9.88 -19.17
N GLY A 152 -6.33 9.76 -18.48
CA GLY A 152 -7.09 10.87 -17.93
C GLY A 152 -8.17 10.39 -16.98
N LYS A 153 -9.07 11.31 -16.63
CA LYS A 153 -10.14 11.07 -15.67
C LYS A 153 -11.51 11.27 -16.28
N LYS A 154 -12.50 10.60 -15.69
CA LYS A 154 -13.92 10.82 -15.96
C LYS A 154 -14.70 10.84 -14.66
N LYS A 155 -15.94 11.35 -14.70
CA LYS A 155 -16.78 11.40 -13.50
C LYS A 155 -17.10 9.99 -13.03
N ALA A 156 -17.00 9.75 -11.72
CA ALA A 156 -17.32 8.46 -11.13
C ALA A 156 -18.73 7.98 -11.48
N ARG A 157 -19.73 8.88 -11.40
CA ARG A 157 -21.13 8.56 -11.71
C ARG A 157 -21.31 8.02 -13.12
N GLU A 158 -20.64 8.62 -14.11
CA GLU A 158 -20.72 8.17 -15.52
C GLU A 158 -20.11 6.77 -15.67
N ALA A 159 -18.94 6.54 -15.05
CA ALA A 159 -18.27 5.25 -15.05
C ALA A 159 -19.11 4.14 -14.39
N MET A 160 -19.73 4.46 -13.27
CA MET A 160 -20.58 3.54 -12.52
C MET A 160 -21.84 3.15 -13.30
N THR A 161 -22.51 4.11 -13.96
CA THR A 161 -23.68 3.84 -14.82
C THR A 161 -23.33 2.84 -15.94
N LEU A 162 -22.17 2.99 -16.58
CA LEU A 162 -21.73 2.08 -17.65
C LEU A 162 -21.53 0.63 -17.16
N LEU A 163 -21.21 0.46 -15.88
CA LEU A 163 -21.01 -0.84 -15.24
C LEU A 163 -22.27 -1.36 -14.54
N GLY A 164 -23.38 -0.61 -14.57
CA GLY A 164 -24.60 -0.96 -13.83
C GLY A 164 -24.42 -0.94 -12.31
N ILE A 165 -23.49 -0.13 -11.80
CA ILE A 165 -23.19 0.00 -10.37
C ILE A 165 -23.88 1.24 -9.83
N GLU A 166 -24.70 1.09 -8.79
CA GLU A 166 -25.31 2.24 -8.10
C GLU A 166 -24.45 2.74 -6.93
N PRO A 167 -24.49 4.05 -6.62
CA PRO A 167 -23.93 4.64 -5.42
C PRO A 167 -24.57 4.08 -4.16
N ILE A 168 -23.76 3.95 -3.12
CA ILE A 168 -24.23 3.57 -1.79
C ILE A 168 -24.59 4.79 -0.95
N GLN A 169 -25.46 4.57 0.03
CA GLN A 169 -25.66 5.48 1.14
C GLN A 169 -24.80 5.00 2.32
N LEU A 170 -23.94 5.87 2.83
CA LEU A 170 -23.09 5.56 3.98
C LEU A 170 -23.93 5.46 5.26
N LYS A 171 -23.62 4.48 6.11
CA LYS A 171 -24.19 4.35 7.45
C LYS A 171 -23.26 4.94 8.50
N ALA A 172 -23.75 5.11 9.73
CA ALA A 172 -22.93 5.54 10.86
C ALA A 172 -21.56 4.82 10.90
N LYS A 173 -20.50 5.59 11.15
CA LYS A 173 -19.08 5.17 11.14
C LYS A 173 -18.46 4.84 9.77
N ASP A 174 -19.23 4.64 8.70
CA ASP A 174 -18.67 4.22 7.40
C ASP A 174 -17.70 5.26 6.82
N GLY A 175 -18.06 6.54 6.84
CA GLY A 175 -17.22 7.61 6.30
C GLY A 175 -15.87 7.69 7.03
N LEU A 176 -15.90 7.60 8.36
CA LEU A 176 -14.69 7.57 9.17
C LEU A 176 -13.84 6.31 8.92
N ALA A 177 -14.46 5.14 8.82
CA ALA A 177 -13.76 3.88 8.53
C ALA A 177 -13.08 3.90 7.15
N LEU A 178 -13.70 4.53 6.16
CA LEU A 178 -13.11 4.71 4.82
C LEU A 178 -11.89 5.65 4.87
N LEU A 179 -11.99 6.77 5.58
CA LEU A 179 -10.94 7.80 5.63
C LEU A 179 -9.74 7.43 6.50
N ASN A 180 -9.96 6.77 7.63
CA ASN A 180 -8.87 6.46 8.55
C ASN A 180 -8.04 5.28 8.05
N GLY A 181 -6.72 5.48 7.97
CA GLY A 181 -5.76 4.45 7.62
C GLY A 181 -4.54 4.99 6.89
N THR A 182 -3.59 4.12 6.61
CA THR A 182 -2.26 4.45 6.06
C THR A 182 -2.05 3.82 4.68
N GLN A 183 -3.12 3.61 3.91
CA GLN A 183 -3.04 2.81 2.69
C GLN A 183 -2.24 3.48 1.56
N MET A 184 -2.15 4.82 1.51
CA MET A 184 -1.30 5.47 0.50
C MET A 184 0.17 5.20 0.80
N MET A 185 0.62 5.48 2.03
CA MET A 185 2.02 5.23 2.41
C MET A 185 2.36 3.74 2.39
N ALA A 186 1.43 2.86 2.79
CA ALA A 186 1.63 1.42 2.75
C ALA A 186 1.71 0.89 1.31
N ALA A 187 0.89 1.40 0.38
CA ALA A 187 0.95 1.03 -1.03
C ALA A 187 2.29 1.43 -1.65
N TYR A 188 2.73 2.68 -1.43
CA TYR A 188 4.06 3.11 -1.90
C TYR A 188 5.19 2.31 -1.24
N GLY A 189 5.12 2.07 0.07
CA GLY A 189 6.13 1.29 0.80
C GLY A 189 6.26 -0.12 0.26
N ALA A 190 5.13 -0.81 0.04
CA ALA A 190 5.11 -2.15 -0.54
C ALA A 190 5.67 -2.17 -1.97
N PHE A 191 5.27 -1.22 -2.81
CA PHE A 191 5.73 -1.12 -4.19
C PHE A 191 7.24 -0.81 -4.30
N VAL A 192 7.72 0.13 -3.50
CA VAL A 192 9.15 0.49 -3.47
C VAL A 192 9.97 -0.67 -2.94
N LEU A 193 9.52 -1.35 -1.88
CA LEU A 193 10.23 -2.49 -1.31
C LEU A 193 10.35 -3.64 -2.31
N GLU A 194 9.26 -4.00 -3.01
CA GLU A 194 9.30 -5.06 -4.02
C GLU A 194 10.35 -4.74 -5.10
N ARG A 195 10.34 -3.51 -5.63
CA ARG A 195 11.29 -3.08 -6.65
C ARG A 195 12.72 -3.02 -6.13
N ALA A 196 12.93 -2.58 -4.89
CA ALA A 196 14.24 -2.56 -4.26
C ALA A 196 14.82 -3.97 -4.11
N LEU A 197 13.99 -4.97 -3.77
CA LEU A 197 14.41 -6.38 -3.70
C LEU A 197 14.79 -6.95 -5.07
N VAL A 198 14.14 -6.51 -6.16
CA VAL A 198 14.54 -6.87 -7.52
C VAL A 198 15.86 -6.20 -7.89
N LEU A 199 15.97 -4.89 -7.66
CA LEU A 199 17.18 -4.12 -7.94
C LEU A 199 18.40 -4.63 -7.16
N GLN A 200 18.22 -5.08 -5.92
CA GLN A 200 19.29 -5.66 -5.12
C GLN A 200 19.86 -6.93 -5.78
N LYS A 201 18.99 -7.81 -6.31
CA LYS A 201 19.43 -9.02 -7.03
C LYS A 201 20.16 -8.67 -8.33
N GLU A 202 19.64 -7.71 -9.07
CA GLU A 202 20.29 -7.21 -10.29
C GLU A 202 21.65 -6.59 -9.98
N ALA A 203 21.75 -5.84 -8.88
CA ALA A 203 23.00 -5.24 -8.43
C ALA A 203 24.05 -6.30 -8.06
N ASP A 204 23.67 -7.40 -7.41
CA ASP A 204 24.59 -8.52 -7.14
C ASP A 204 25.12 -9.13 -8.45
N ILE A 205 24.24 -9.35 -9.44
CA ILE A 205 24.62 -9.90 -10.75
C ILE A 205 25.58 -8.95 -11.49
N LEU A 206 25.22 -7.66 -11.57
CA LEU A 206 26.04 -6.65 -12.23
C LEU A 206 27.38 -6.46 -11.52
N SER A 207 27.42 -6.59 -10.19
CA SER A 207 28.65 -6.52 -9.41
C SER A 207 29.57 -7.69 -9.70
N ALA A 208 29.04 -8.92 -9.78
CA ALA A 208 29.83 -10.10 -10.17
C ALA A 208 30.40 -9.97 -11.59
N MET A 209 29.56 -9.57 -12.56
CA MET A 209 30.00 -9.33 -13.94
C MET A 209 31.08 -8.24 -14.03
N SER A 210 30.92 -7.16 -13.26
CA SER A 210 31.89 -6.07 -13.22
C SER A 210 33.21 -6.52 -12.59
N LEU A 211 33.15 -7.35 -11.54
CA LEU A 211 34.33 -7.95 -10.92
C LEU A 211 35.10 -8.83 -11.92
N GLU A 212 34.40 -9.66 -12.69
CA GLU A 212 35.00 -10.45 -13.77
C GLU A 212 35.62 -9.58 -14.85
N ALA A 213 34.85 -8.63 -15.40
CA ALA A 213 35.30 -7.76 -16.48
C ALA A 213 36.56 -6.95 -16.12
N LEU A 214 36.72 -6.60 -14.84
CA LEU A 214 37.85 -5.82 -14.34
C LEU A 214 38.97 -6.68 -13.75
N GLN A 215 38.84 -8.02 -13.82
CA GLN A 215 39.80 -8.97 -13.24
C GLN A 215 40.08 -8.64 -11.77
N GLY A 216 38.99 -8.46 -11.01
CA GLY A 216 39.02 -8.20 -9.58
C GLY A 216 39.00 -9.47 -8.74
N SER A 217 39.52 -9.38 -7.52
CA SER A 217 39.68 -10.49 -6.59
C SER A 217 38.35 -10.90 -5.93
N ALA A 218 38.10 -12.21 -5.89
CA ALA A 218 37.00 -12.79 -5.11
C ALA A 218 37.32 -12.92 -3.60
N ALA A 219 38.59 -12.74 -3.19
CA ALA A 219 39.02 -12.91 -1.80
C ALA A 219 38.26 -12.05 -0.77
N PRO A 220 37.87 -10.80 -1.05
CA PRO A 220 37.10 -9.97 -0.11
C PRO A 220 35.72 -10.55 0.23
N PHE A 221 35.17 -11.35 -0.68
CA PHE A 221 33.88 -11.99 -0.50
C PHE A 221 33.98 -13.30 0.29
N ASP A 222 35.13 -13.66 0.87
CA ASP A 222 35.26 -14.91 1.64
C ASP A 222 34.31 -14.95 2.84
N LYS A 223 33.57 -16.05 3.00
CA LYS A 223 32.59 -16.25 4.08
C LYS A 223 33.15 -15.96 5.47
N ARG A 224 34.44 -16.22 5.72
CA ARG A 224 35.11 -15.97 7.00
C ARG A 224 35.19 -14.48 7.33
N ILE A 225 35.42 -13.62 6.33
CA ILE A 225 35.47 -12.16 6.47
C ILE A 225 34.11 -11.61 6.85
N HIS A 226 33.03 -12.16 6.29
CA HIS A 226 31.68 -11.66 6.59
C HIS A 226 31.14 -12.18 7.92
N ARG A 227 31.58 -13.36 8.39
CA ARG A 227 31.14 -13.94 9.68
C ARG A 227 31.65 -13.21 10.92
N ILE A 228 32.71 -12.41 10.81
CA ILE A 228 33.22 -11.62 11.95
C ILE A 228 32.35 -10.37 12.23
N ARG A 229 31.40 -10.03 11.34
CA ARG A 229 30.48 -8.90 11.51
C ARG A 229 29.04 -9.39 11.65
N PRO A 230 28.19 -8.75 12.48
CA PRO A 230 26.82 -9.19 12.72
C PRO A 230 25.81 -8.64 11.69
N HIS A 231 26.21 -8.46 10.43
CA HIS A 231 25.38 -7.85 9.39
C HIS A 231 24.86 -8.89 8.41
N ALA A 232 23.59 -9.28 8.54
CA ALA A 232 22.97 -10.32 7.70
C ALA A 232 22.98 -9.97 6.20
N GLY A 233 22.59 -8.75 5.83
CA GLY A 233 22.59 -8.31 4.42
C GLY A 233 23.99 -8.34 3.79
N GLN A 234 25.02 -7.96 4.54
CA GLN A 234 26.41 -8.05 4.08
C GLN A 234 26.83 -9.50 3.83
N MET A 235 26.42 -10.43 4.70
CA MET A 235 26.71 -11.85 4.53
C MET A 235 26.00 -12.45 3.32
N GLU A 236 24.74 -12.06 3.10
CA GLU A 236 23.90 -12.51 1.99
C GLU A 236 24.45 -12.01 0.64
N ALA A 237 24.71 -10.71 0.50
CA ALA A 237 25.28 -10.14 -0.71
C ALA A 237 26.62 -10.81 -1.08
N ALA A 238 27.52 -10.99 -0.11
CA ALA A 238 28.77 -11.69 -0.36
C ALA A 238 28.57 -13.18 -0.74
N GLU A 239 27.55 -13.84 -0.20
CA GLU A 239 27.19 -15.20 -0.61
C GLU A 239 26.70 -15.26 -2.04
N ASN A 240 25.86 -14.31 -2.46
CA ASN A 240 25.38 -14.22 -3.83
C ASN A 240 26.54 -14.01 -4.80
N ILE A 241 27.45 -13.07 -4.51
CA ILE A 241 28.66 -12.85 -5.33
C ILE A 241 29.51 -14.12 -5.43
N ARG A 242 29.78 -14.81 -4.31
CA ARG A 242 30.55 -16.08 -4.35
C ARG A 242 29.90 -17.14 -5.23
N LYS A 243 28.57 -17.28 -5.17
CA LYS A 243 27.82 -18.23 -6.01
C LYS A 243 27.87 -17.85 -7.49
N LEU A 244 27.75 -16.57 -7.80
CA LEU A 244 27.78 -16.07 -9.19
C LEU A 244 29.16 -16.23 -9.83
N LEU A 245 30.23 -16.15 -9.05
CA LEU A 245 31.61 -16.35 -9.49
C LEU A 245 32.07 -17.81 -9.46
N GLU A 246 31.20 -18.73 -9.03
CA GLU A 246 31.53 -20.15 -8.99
C GLU A 246 31.83 -20.64 -10.42
N LEU A 247 32.98 -21.29 -10.62
CA LEU A 247 33.48 -21.77 -11.92
C LEU A 247 33.83 -20.66 -12.93
N SER A 248 34.07 -19.42 -12.50
CA SER A 248 34.53 -18.35 -13.39
C SER A 248 35.95 -18.62 -13.91
N GLU A 249 36.06 -18.89 -15.22
CA GLU A 249 37.35 -19.01 -15.92
C GLU A 249 38.15 -17.69 -15.90
N ILE A 250 37.44 -16.55 -15.88
CA ILE A 250 38.06 -15.23 -15.79
C ILE A 250 38.71 -15.09 -14.42
N MET A 251 38.03 -15.47 -13.33
CA MET A 251 38.59 -15.48 -11.98
C MET A 251 39.85 -16.34 -11.89
N ASP A 252 39.84 -17.53 -12.48
CA ASP A 252 40.99 -18.42 -12.46
C ASP A 252 42.17 -17.87 -13.28
N SER A 253 41.90 -17.22 -14.42
CA SER A 253 42.95 -16.68 -15.31
C SER A 253 43.84 -15.61 -14.69
N HIS A 254 43.38 -14.91 -13.64
CA HIS A 254 44.11 -13.80 -13.01
C HIS A 254 44.37 -14.00 -11.52
N ARG A 255 44.21 -15.24 -11.01
CA ARG A 255 44.44 -15.61 -9.61
C ARG A 255 45.81 -15.17 -9.09
N ASP A 256 46.83 -15.22 -9.94
CA ASP A 256 48.22 -14.87 -9.63
C ASP A 256 48.68 -13.56 -10.31
N CYS A 257 47.79 -12.59 -10.52
CA CYS A 257 48.10 -11.34 -11.24
C CYS A 257 48.96 -10.32 -10.46
N GLY A 258 49.34 -10.62 -9.21
CA GLY A 258 50.19 -9.76 -8.38
C GLY A 258 49.50 -8.52 -7.80
N LYS A 259 48.23 -8.25 -8.13
CA LYS A 259 47.43 -7.21 -7.46
C LYS A 259 47.13 -7.62 -6.01
N VAL A 260 47.37 -6.71 -5.08
CA VAL A 260 47.16 -6.95 -3.64
C VAL A 260 45.75 -6.55 -3.20
N GLN A 261 45.16 -5.53 -3.82
CA GLN A 261 43.84 -5.01 -3.44
C GLN A 261 43.15 -4.35 -4.64
N ASP A 262 41.83 -4.53 -4.72
CA ASP A 262 40.97 -3.82 -5.67
C ASP A 262 40.37 -2.52 -5.09
N PRO A 263 39.93 -1.57 -5.93
CA PRO A 263 39.22 -0.39 -5.48
C PRO A 263 37.95 -0.73 -4.67
N TYR A 264 37.58 0.14 -3.72
CA TYR A 264 36.44 -0.11 -2.83
C TYR A 264 35.12 -0.35 -3.57
N CYS A 265 34.87 0.23 -4.74
CA CYS A 265 33.65 -0.07 -5.50
C CYS A 265 33.53 -1.55 -5.92
N LEU A 266 34.64 -2.29 -6.02
CA LEU A 266 34.65 -3.73 -6.31
C LEU A 266 34.63 -4.59 -5.03
N VAL A 267 35.27 -4.10 -3.97
CA VAL A 267 35.49 -4.85 -2.71
C VAL A 267 34.36 -4.61 -1.70
N ALA A 268 33.75 -3.44 -1.76
CA ALA A 268 32.71 -2.93 -0.89
C ALA A 268 31.40 -2.63 -1.64
N GLY A 269 31.24 -3.07 -2.90
CA GLY A 269 29.96 -2.96 -3.63
C GLY A 269 28.77 -3.66 -2.93
N ALA A 270 29.06 -4.53 -1.96
CA ALA A 270 28.08 -5.16 -1.05
C ALA A 270 27.87 -4.41 0.28
N LEU A 271 28.38 -3.18 0.42
CA LEU A 271 28.56 -2.48 1.70
C LEU A 271 28.11 -1.01 1.73
N GLU A 272 27.44 -0.47 0.71
CA GLU A 272 26.84 0.86 0.82
C GLU A 272 25.32 0.79 1.16
N PRO A 273 24.84 1.66 2.08
CA PRO A 273 23.48 1.63 2.63
C PRO A 273 22.38 2.10 1.67
#